data_AF-A0A4P9A351-F1
#
_entry.id   AF-A0A4P9A351-F1
#
_cell.length_a   1.000
_cell.length_b   1.000
_cell.length_c   1.000
_cell.angle_alpha   90.00
_cell.angle_beta   90.00
_cell.angle_gamma   90.00
#
_symmetry.space_group_name_H-M   'P 1'
#
loop_
_entity.id
_entity.type
_entity.pdbx_description
1 polymer ?
#
loop_
_entity_poly.entity_id
_entity_poly.type
_entity_poly.pdbx_seq_one_letter_code
_entity_poly.pdbx_strand_id
1 'polypeptide(L)'
;MASTKNQTKSQAKKSQVELLVPVLIGVIAVLMLIVGCLVWKLNCQSPHKPYTVTEKIGSGFVSLGSLGFRFEGNKAIARHDASVKEIREFLKKENERSGCKDNNGAVSVIAYSQDEKQLLLGSGCGNTLARMFAVKKDDGWKAISPTNQFNLFEVPSCKMTDENNISKEIAPVCQNESHAAENAPLTYSYRVR
;
A
#
# COMPACT_ATOMS: atom_id res chain seq x y z
N MET A 1 28.08 77.30 -58.54
CA MET A 1 27.72 75.94 -59.00
C MET A 1 28.13 74.96 -57.91
N ALA A 2 27.17 74.14 -57.48
CA ALA A 2 27.28 73.15 -56.39
C ALA A 2 28.26 72.00 -56.75
N SER A 3 29.05 71.50 -55.79
CA SER A 3 28.85 70.21 -55.10
C SER A 3 28.60 69.04 -56.05
N THR A 4 29.41 67.98 -56.10
CA THR A 4 29.43 66.96 -55.04
C THR A 4 30.69 66.07 -55.05
N LYS A 5 31.19 65.81 -53.85
CA LYS A 5 32.13 64.73 -53.50
C LYS A 5 31.31 63.49 -53.19
N ASN A 6 31.41 62.43 -54.00
CA ASN A 6 30.75 61.16 -53.71
C ASN A 6 31.57 60.36 -52.69
N GLN A 7 31.19 60.46 -51.41
CA GLN A 7 31.53 59.44 -50.40
C GLN A 7 30.41 58.40 -50.37
N THR A 8 30.69 57.21 -50.90
CA THR A 8 29.83 56.05 -50.75
C THR A 8 29.90 55.59 -49.30
N LYS A 9 28.80 55.78 -48.57
CA LYS A 9 28.60 55.26 -47.21
C LYS A 9 28.63 53.74 -47.24
N SER A 10 29.59 53.14 -46.55
CA SER A 10 29.50 51.76 -46.06
C SER A 10 28.34 51.68 -45.09
N GLN A 11 27.20 51.15 -45.53
CA GLN A 11 26.02 50.99 -44.69
C GLN A 11 25.74 49.50 -44.42
N ALA A 12 25.80 49.18 -43.13
CA ALA A 12 25.05 48.12 -42.44
C ALA A 12 25.33 46.65 -42.80
N LYS A 13 26.31 46.06 -42.09
CA LYS A 13 26.29 44.63 -41.70
C LYS A 13 26.14 44.45 -40.18
N LYS A 14 25.35 45.33 -39.54
CA LYS A 14 25.22 45.42 -38.07
C LYS A 14 23.95 44.79 -37.47
N SER A 15 23.13 44.09 -38.28
CA SER A 15 21.73 43.81 -37.91
C SER A 15 21.40 42.39 -37.44
N GLN A 16 22.26 41.38 -37.62
CA GLN A 16 21.91 40.00 -37.22
C GLN A 16 22.37 39.65 -35.79
N VAL A 17 23.51 40.16 -35.35
CA VAL A 17 24.07 39.83 -34.02
C VAL A 17 23.32 40.55 -32.90
N GLU A 18 22.91 41.82 -33.11
CA GLU A 18 22.16 42.60 -32.11
C GLU A 18 20.76 42.02 -31.83
N LEU A 19 20.16 41.30 -32.80
CA LEU A 19 18.86 40.64 -32.62
C LEU A 19 18.98 39.23 -32.02
N LEU A 20 20.11 38.55 -32.22
CA LEU A 20 20.36 37.19 -31.70
C LEU A 20 20.64 37.18 -30.20
N VAL A 21 21.31 38.21 -29.68
CA VAL A 21 21.64 38.35 -28.25
C VAL A 21 20.39 38.36 -27.35
N PRO A 22 19.35 39.19 -27.57
CA PRO A 22 18.15 39.19 -26.73
C PRO A 22 17.35 37.89 -26.85
N VAL A 23 17.34 37.25 -28.03
CA VAL A 23 16.72 35.94 -28.23
C VAL A 23 17.45 34.87 -27.42
N LEU A 24 18.78 34.85 -27.44
CA LEU A 24 19.59 33.90 -26.68
C LEU A 24 19.40 34.08 -25.16
N ILE A 25 19.35 35.33 -24.69
CA ILE A 25 19.05 35.65 -23.28
C ILE A 25 17.65 35.15 -22.90
N GLY A 26 16.65 35.34 -23.76
CA GLY A 26 15.30 34.83 -23.54
C GLY A 26 15.25 33.30 -23.43
N VAL A 27 15.97 32.60 -24.30
CA VAL A 27 16.08 31.13 -24.26
C VAL A 27 16.74 30.64 -22.97
N ILE A 28 17.83 31.29 -22.54
CA ILE A 28 18.53 30.95 -21.28
C ILE A 28 17.62 31.18 -20.07
N ALA A 29 16.87 32.28 -20.04
CA ALA A 29 15.93 32.59 -18.96
C ALA A 29 14.82 31.54 -18.86
N VAL A 30 14.26 31.09 -19.99
CA VAL A 30 13.25 30.03 -20.05
C VAL A 30 13.81 28.69 -19.57
N LEU A 31 15.03 28.33 -19.99
CA LEU A 31 15.69 27.09 -19.54
C LEU A 31 15.92 27.09 -18.03
N MET A 32 16.38 28.22 -17.46
CA MET A 32 16.56 28.37 -16.01
C MET A 32 15.23 28.21 -15.26
N LEU A 33 14.13 28.72 -15.82
CA LEU A 33 12.79 28.55 -15.26
C LEU A 33 12.32 27.08 -15.29
N ILE A 34 12.57 26.38 -16.39
CA ILE A 34 12.24 24.95 -16.53
C ILE A 34 13.05 24.10 -15.55
N VAL A 35 14.36 24.36 -15.44
CA VAL A 35 15.22 23.67 -14.48
C VAL A 35 14.78 23.97 -13.05
N GLY A 36 14.45 25.23 -12.74
CA GLY A 36 13.88 25.63 -11.45
C GLY A 36 12.59 24.88 -11.12
N CYS A 37 11.67 24.78 -12.09
CA CYS A 37 10.43 24.00 -11.95
C CYS A 37 10.68 22.50 -11.76
N LEU A 38 11.66 21.92 -12.47
CA LEU A 38 12.03 20.51 -12.32
C LEU A 38 12.65 20.23 -10.95
N VAL A 39 13.59 21.08 -10.51
CA VAL A 39 14.20 20.99 -9.17
C VAL A 39 13.13 21.17 -8.10
N TRP A 40 12.22 22.13 -8.27
CA TRP A 40 11.09 22.32 -7.35
C TRP A 40 10.19 21.08 -7.32
N LYS A 41 9.85 20.48 -8.46
CA LYS A 41 9.08 19.22 -8.49
C LYS A 41 9.82 18.06 -7.82
N LEU A 42 11.13 17.95 -8.01
CA LEU A 42 11.96 16.91 -7.39
C LEU A 42 12.10 17.12 -5.88
N ASN A 43 12.17 18.37 -5.40
CA ASN A 43 12.21 18.69 -3.98
C ASN A 43 10.83 18.61 -3.31
N CYS A 44 9.75 18.90 -4.05
CA CYS A 44 8.36 18.72 -3.60
C CYS A 44 7.86 17.29 -3.75
N GLN A 45 8.55 16.42 -4.47
CA GLN A 45 8.47 14.98 -4.21
C GLN A 45 9.03 14.78 -2.82
N SER A 46 8.15 14.88 -1.81
CA SER A 46 8.43 14.41 -0.46
C SER A 46 9.23 13.12 -0.58
N PRO A 47 10.37 12.98 0.12
CA PRO A 47 11.16 11.76 0.06
C PRO A 47 10.17 10.63 0.23
N HIS A 48 10.04 9.78 -0.78
CA HIS A 48 9.11 8.66 -0.74
C HIS A 48 9.49 7.89 0.51
N LYS A 49 8.75 8.10 1.61
CA LYS A 49 9.02 7.38 2.86
C LYS A 49 9.05 5.92 2.43
N PRO A 50 10.15 5.20 2.68
CA PRO A 50 10.24 3.83 2.23
C PRO A 50 9.01 3.13 2.79
N TYR A 51 8.15 2.64 1.90
CA TYR A 51 6.89 2.06 2.31
C TYR A 51 7.21 0.80 3.09
N THR A 52 7.02 0.88 4.40
CA THR A 52 7.38 -0.21 5.28
C THR A 52 6.22 -1.18 5.33
N VAL A 53 6.46 -2.45 5.01
CA VAL A 53 5.44 -3.51 5.07
C VAL A 53 4.81 -3.63 6.46
N THR A 54 5.58 -3.29 7.50
CA THR A 54 5.11 -3.09 8.86
C THR A 54 5.18 -1.60 9.23
N GLU A 55 4.09 -1.06 9.78
CA GLU A 55 4.00 0.32 10.24
C GLU A 55 3.67 0.34 11.74
N LYS A 56 4.49 1.07 12.51
CA LYS A 56 4.29 1.21 13.95
C LYS A 56 3.16 2.21 14.22
N ILE A 57 2.23 1.85 15.10
CA ILE A 57 1.12 2.71 15.52
C ILE A 57 1.14 2.77 17.05
N GLY A 58 1.56 3.91 17.62
CA GLY A 58 1.75 4.02 19.07
C GLY A 58 2.79 3.00 19.56
N SER A 59 2.40 2.12 20.48
CA SER A 59 3.22 1.00 20.96
C SER A 59 2.95 -0.31 20.20
N GLY A 60 1.97 -0.30 19.29
CA GLY A 60 1.53 -1.41 18.46
C GLY A 60 2.02 -1.35 17.00
N PHE A 61 1.40 -2.14 16.12
CA PHE A 61 1.77 -2.17 14.69
C PHE A 61 0.67 -2.70 13.77
N VAL A 62 0.74 -2.30 12.50
CA VAL A 62 0.05 -2.98 11.39
C VAL A 62 1.06 -3.58 10.43
N SER A 63 0.79 -4.76 9.90
CA SER A 63 1.67 -5.40 8.90
C SER A 63 0.90 -6.00 7.74
N LEU A 64 1.40 -5.77 6.53
CA LEU A 64 0.86 -6.40 5.32
C LEU A 64 1.43 -7.79 5.09
N GLY A 65 2.38 -8.26 5.90
CA GLY A 65 3.02 -9.57 5.68
C GLY A 65 3.59 -9.69 4.26
N SER A 66 3.42 -10.86 3.64
CA SER A 66 3.87 -11.10 2.26
C SER A 66 3.09 -10.30 1.21
N LEU A 67 1.85 -9.88 1.49
CA LEU A 67 1.04 -9.05 0.57
C LEU A 67 1.71 -7.71 0.26
N GLY A 68 2.53 -7.20 1.18
CA GLY A 68 3.30 -5.97 0.99
C GLY A 68 4.41 -6.08 -0.05
N PHE A 69 4.65 -7.26 -0.63
CA PHE A 69 5.69 -7.52 -1.62
C PHE A 69 5.13 -8.11 -2.91
N ARG A 70 5.82 -7.82 -4.02
CA ARG A 70 5.72 -8.55 -5.28
C ARG A 70 7.03 -9.29 -5.49
N PHE A 71 6.95 -10.55 -5.87
CA PHE A 71 8.12 -11.38 -6.14
C PHE A 71 8.43 -11.37 -7.63
N GLU A 72 9.60 -10.85 -7.99
CA GLU A 72 10.10 -10.84 -9.36
C GLU A 72 11.42 -11.62 -9.40
N GLY A 73 11.35 -12.85 -9.91
CA GLY A 73 12.47 -13.78 -9.87
C GLY A 73 12.88 -14.10 -8.42
N ASN A 74 14.10 -13.74 -8.05
CA ASN A 74 14.66 -13.94 -6.71
C ASN A 74 14.59 -12.70 -5.81
N LYS A 75 13.84 -11.66 -6.20
CA LYS A 75 13.75 -10.40 -5.45
C LYS A 75 12.33 -10.16 -4.96
N ALA A 76 12.21 -9.72 -3.71
CA ALA A 76 10.98 -9.17 -3.14
C ALA A 76 11.01 -7.64 -3.29
N ILE A 77 10.02 -7.09 -4.00
CA ILE A 77 9.88 -5.66 -4.25
C ILE A 77 8.67 -5.17 -3.47
N ALA A 78 8.87 -4.14 -2.62
CA ALA A 78 7.77 -3.57 -1.86
C ALA A 78 6.70 -2.98 -2.79
N ARG A 79 5.43 -3.28 -2.50
CA ARG A 79 4.28 -2.82 -3.29
C ARG A 79 3.76 -1.49 -2.76
N HIS A 80 3.32 -0.62 -3.65
CA HIS A 80 2.77 0.71 -3.34
C HIS A 80 1.48 1.01 -4.10
N ASP A 81 0.84 -0.02 -4.66
CA ASP A 81 -0.39 0.14 -5.43
C ASP A 81 -1.60 0.47 -4.54
N ALA A 82 -2.70 0.87 -5.18
CA ALA A 82 -3.90 1.33 -4.50
C ALA A 82 -4.53 0.25 -3.61
N SER A 83 -4.47 -1.03 -4.01
CA SER A 83 -5.00 -2.16 -3.23
C SER A 83 -4.26 -2.27 -1.89
N VAL A 84 -2.93 -2.25 -1.93
CA VAL A 84 -2.11 -2.37 -0.72
C VAL A 84 -2.29 -1.15 0.21
N LYS A 85 -2.45 0.05 -0.36
CA LYS A 85 -2.79 1.24 0.43
C LYS A 85 -4.15 1.11 1.11
N GLU A 86 -5.17 0.67 0.38
CA GLU A 86 -6.52 0.46 0.91
C GLU A 86 -6.53 -0.57 2.05
N ILE A 87 -5.87 -1.71 1.86
CA ILE A 87 -5.77 -2.77 2.86
C ILE A 87 -5.06 -2.26 4.12
N ARG A 88 -3.96 -1.53 3.97
CA ARG A 88 -3.26 -0.93 5.12
C ARG A 88 -4.16 0.00 5.93
N GLU A 89 -4.91 0.88 5.26
CA GLU A 89 -5.84 1.77 5.95
C GLU A 89 -6.97 1.01 6.66
N PHE A 90 -7.42 -0.12 6.09
CA PHE A 90 -8.31 -1.04 6.78
C PHE A 90 -7.66 -1.65 8.04
N LEU A 91 -6.42 -2.16 7.97
CA LEU A 91 -5.73 -2.72 9.13
C LEU A 91 -5.54 -1.68 10.25
N LYS A 92 -5.28 -0.41 9.89
CA LYS A 92 -5.18 0.69 10.86
C LYS A 92 -6.48 0.88 11.62
N LYS A 93 -7.62 0.88 10.92
CA LYS A 93 -8.95 0.99 11.56
C LYS A 93 -9.23 -0.21 12.47
N GLU A 94 -8.86 -1.42 12.06
CA GLU A 94 -9.01 -2.60 12.93
C GLU A 94 -8.10 -2.52 14.16
N ASN A 95 -6.87 -2.01 13.99
CA ASN A 95 -5.96 -1.78 15.10
C ASN A 95 -6.50 -0.77 16.11
N GLU A 96 -7.11 0.32 15.64
CA GLU A 96 -7.77 1.33 16.48
C GLU A 96 -9.00 0.75 17.21
N ARG A 97 -9.73 -0.17 16.58
CA ARG A 97 -10.89 -0.85 17.17
C ARG A 97 -10.53 -1.94 18.18
N SER A 98 -9.26 -2.33 18.28
CA SER A 98 -8.82 -3.46 19.11
C SER A 98 -9.12 -3.30 20.61
N GLY A 99 -9.31 -2.07 21.11
CA GLY A 99 -9.56 -1.81 22.52
C GLY A 99 -8.37 -2.11 23.44
N CYS A 100 -7.19 -2.36 22.86
CA CYS A 100 -5.97 -2.67 23.58
C CYS A 100 -5.49 -1.49 24.43
N LYS A 101 -5.09 -1.76 25.68
CA LYS A 101 -4.49 -0.75 26.56
C LYS A 101 -3.16 -0.27 25.99
N ASP A 102 -2.78 0.95 26.33
CA ASP A 102 -1.51 1.58 25.93
C ASP A 102 -1.29 1.70 24.41
N ASN A 103 -2.37 1.59 23.62
CA ASN A 103 -2.32 1.58 22.15
C ASN A 103 -1.37 0.51 21.59
N ASN A 104 -1.27 -0.65 22.25
CA ASN A 104 -0.40 -1.73 21.85
C ASN A 104 -1.06 -2.73 20.88
N GLY A 105 -2.16 -2.34 20.22
CA GLY A 105 -2.83 -3.17 19.23
C GLY A 105 -1.87 -3.64 18.13
N ALA A 106 -2.06 -4.86 17.66
CA ALA A 106 -1.33 -5.41 16.54
C ALA A 106 -2.29 -6.08 15.58
N VAL A 107 -2.16 -5.78 14.28
CA VAL A 107 -2.93 -6.44 13.21
C VAL A 107 -2.01 -6.76 12.04
N SER A 108 -2.01 -8.00 11.56
CA SER A 108 -1.16 -8.43 10.44
C SER A 108 -1.92 -9.28 9.44
N VAL A 109 -1.66 -9.09 8.15
CA VAL A 109 -2.06 -10.06 7.12
C VAL A 109 -1.17 -11.29 7.23
N ILE A 110 -1.79 -12.47 7.28
CA ILE A 110 -1.13 -13.79 7.31
C ILE A 110 -1.20 -14.41 5.92
N ALA A 111 -2.39 -14.43 5.35
CA ALA A 111 -2.66 -14.95 4.01
C ALA A 111 -3.72 -14.11 3.31
N TYR A 112 -3.71 -14.18 1.98
CA TYR A 112 -4.64 -13.46 1.12
C TYR A 112 -4.99 -14.32 -0.09
N SER A 113 -6.20 -14.12 -0.58
CA SER A 113 -6.68 -14.76 -1.82
C SER A 113 -6.03 -14.13 -3.05
N GLN A 114 -5.97 -14.88 -4.14
CA GLN A 114 -5.33 -14.44 -5.39
C GLN A 114 -5.97 -13.17 -5.98
N ASP A 115 -7.28 -12.99 -5.79
CA ASP A 115 -8.00 -11.78 -6.22
C ASP A 115 -7.90 -10.61 -5.23
N GLU A 116 -7.17 -10.81 -4.12
CA GLU A 116 -6.99 -9.86 -3.02
C GLU A 116 -8.30 -9.34 -2.42
N LYS A 117 -9.39 -10.12 -2.47
CA LYS A 117 -10.68 -9.74 -1.86
C LYS A 117 -10.96 -10.39 -0.52
N GLN A 118 -10.14 -11.35 -0.11
CA GLN A 118 -10.25 -12.01 1.18
C GLN A 118 -8.89 -12.15 1.84
N LEU A 119 -8.84 -11.90 3.15
CA LEU A 119 -7.64 -11.92 3.97
C LEU A 119 -7.87 -12.81 5.20
N LEU A 120 -6.84 -13.56 5.57
CA LEU A 120 -6.67 -14.11 6.91
C LEU A 120 -5.74 -13.17 7.67
N LEU A 121 -6.23 -12.65 8.79
CA LEU A 121 -5.52 -11.70 9.64
C LEU A 121 -5.16 -12.33 10.98
N GLY A 122 -4.04 -11.89 11.53
CA GLY A 122 -3.66 -12.07 12.91
C GLY A 122 -3.87 -10.77 13.68
N SER A 123 -4.39 -10.85 14.91
CA SER A 123 -4.61 -9.69 15.76
C SER A 123 -4.40 -9.95 17.25
N GLY A 124 -4.16 -8.89 18.01
CA GLY A 124 -4.09 -8.95 19.46
C GLY A 124 -3.49 -7.68 20.07
N CYS A 125 -3.18 -7.74 21.36
CA CYS A 125 -2.52 -6.67 22.10
C CYS A 125 -1.05 -7.05 22.31
N GLY A 126 -0.14 -6.40 21.57
CA GLY A 126 1.30 -6.68 21.56
C GLY A 126 1.72 -7.91 20.75
N ASN A 127 0.77 -8.69 20.22
CA ASN A 127 1.00 -9.87 19.38
C ASN A 127 -0.16 -10.07 18.39
N THR A 128 -0.01 -11.03 17.46
CA THR A 128 -0.99 -11.34 16.42
C THR A 128 -1.51 -12.79 16.50
N LEU A 129 -1.70 -13.30 17.72
CA LEU A 129 -2.06 -14.71 17.95
C LEU A 129 -3.51 -15.03 17.60
N ALA A 130 -4.43 -14.08 17.73
CA ALA A 130 -5.83 -14.35 17.42
C ALA A 130 -6.06 -14.26 15.91
N ARG A 131 -6.91 -15.12 15.34
CA ARG A 131 -7.22 -15.13 13.91
C ARG A 131 -8.57 -14.50 13.62
N MET A 132 -8.65 -13.81 12.48
CA MET A 132 -9.92 -13.35 11.92
C MET A 132 -9.86 -13.36 10.38
N PHE A 133 -11.02 -13.50 9.75
CA PHE A 133 -11.15 -13.25 8.31
C PHE A 133 -11.61 -11.82 8.05
N ALA A 134 -11.13 -11.25 6.96
CA ALA A 134 -11.67 -10.03 6.39
C ALA A 134 -12.00 -10.21 4.91
N VAL A 135 -13.09 -9.61 4.46
CA VAL A 135 -13.55 -9.67 3.06
C VAL A 135 -13.86 -8.28 2.54
N LYS A 136 -13.55 -8.06 1.26
CA LYS A 136 -13.89 -6.85 0.54
C LYS A 136 -15.32 -6.94 0.02
N LYS A 137 -16.19 -6.07 0.51
CA LYS A 137 -17.58 -5.88 0.04
C LYS A 137 -17.69 -4.56 -0.73
N ASP A 138 -18.86 -4.27 -1.27
CA ASP A 138 -19.10 -3.04 -2.04
C ASP A 138 -18.87 -1.76 -1.22
N ASP A 139 -19.10 -1.82 0.10
CA ASP A 139 -18.85 -0.73 1.03
C ASP A 139 -17.45 -0.76 1.69
N GLY A 140 -16.57 -1.60 1.16
CA GLY A 140 -15.17 -1.71 1.57
C GLY A 140 -14.85 -2.98 2.36
N TRP A 141 -13.70 -2.97 3.01
CA TRP A 141 -13.21 -4.09 3.82
C TRP A 141 -13.99 -4.25 5.12
N LYS A 142 -14.35 -5.50 5.43
CA LYS A 142 -15.01 -5.87 6.69
C LYS A 142 -14.36 -7.10 7.30
N ALA A 143 -13.99 -7.02 8.57
CA ALA A 143 -13.73 -8.20 9.38
C ALA A 143 -15.06 -8.95 9.59
N ILE A 144 -15.05 -10.27 9.37
CA ILE A 144 -16.27 -11.09 9.42
C ILE A 144 -16.18 -12.27 10.39
N SER A 145 -15.02 -12.51 11.02
CA SER A 145 -14.87 -13.58 12.02
C SER A 145 -14.51 -13.01 13.38
N PRO A 146 -15.28 -13.29 14.44
CA PRO A 146 -14.73 -13.26 15.78
C PRO A 146 -13.66 -14.36 15.91
N THR A 147 -12.75 -14.17 16.86
CA THR A 147 -11.64 -15.09 17.15
C THR A 147 -12.13 -16.47 17.64
N ASN A 148 -13.37 -16.56 18.11
CA ASN A 148 -14.00 -17.78 18.63
C ASN A 148 -14.43 -18.79 17.54
N GLN A 149 -14.26 -18.48 16.25
CA GLN A 149 -14.54 -19.42 15.16
C GLN A 149 -13.32 -20.28 14.81
N PHE A 150 -12.21 -20.12 15.52
CA PHE A 150 -10.99 -20.88 15.34
C PHE A 150 -10.76 -21.78 16.54
N ASN A 151 -10.26 -23.00 16.31
CA ASN A 151 -9.85 -23.87 17.40
C ASN A 151 -8.45 -23.50 17.92
N LEU A 152 -7.94 -24.28 18.88
CA LEU A 152 -6.60 -24.11 19.46
C LEU A 152 -5.45 -24.19 18.45
N PHE A 153 -5.66 -24.84 17.30
CA PHE A 153 -4.70 -24.93 16.21
C PHE A 153 -4.92 -23.84 15.15
N GLU A 154 -5.73 -22.83 15.46
CA GLU A 154 -6.05 -21.71 14.56
C GLU A 154 -6.72 -22.17 13.26
N VAL A 155 -7.41 -23.32 13.29
CA VAL A 155 -8.19 -23.84 12.17
C VAL A 155 -9.63 -23.33 12.29
N PRO A 156 -10.18 -22.68 11.25
CA PRO A 156 -11.52 -22.11 11.29
C PRO A 156 -12.60 -23.19 11.25
N SER A 157 -13.79 -22.88 11.78
CA SER A 157 -14.95 -23.76 11.69
C SER A 157 -15.42 -23.91 10.24
N CYS A 158 -15.82 -25.12 9.83
CA CYS A 158 -16.31 -25.36 8.47
C CYS A 158 -17.56 -24.54 8.17
N LYS A 159 -18.44 -24.39 9.16
CA LYS A 159 -19.62 -23.52 9.10
C LYS A 159 -19.23 -22.09 8.71
N MET A 160 -18.28 -21.48 9.42
CA MET A 160 -17.84 -20.11 9.15
C MET A 160 -17.25 -19.97 7.75
N THR A 161 -16.42 -20.95 7.34
CA THR A 161 -15.80 -20.90 6.02
C THR A 161 -16.79 -21.07 4.87
N ASP A 162 -17.83 -21.88 5.06
CA ASP A 162 -18.81 -22.18 4.02
C ASP A 162 -19.85 -21.05 3.91
N GLU A 163 -20.38 -20.55 5.04
CA GLU A 163 -21.38 -19.46 5.06
C GLU A 163 -20.83 -18.16 4.47
N ASN A 164 -19.53 -17.90 4.62
CA ASN A 164 -18.89 -16.69 4.13
C ASN A 164 -18.12 -16.89 2.81
N ASN A 165 -18.21 -18.07 2.20
CA ASN A 165 -17.49 -18.42 0.97
C ASN A 165 -15.98 -18.10 1.05
N ILE A 166 -15.36 -18.46 2.18
CA ILE A 166 -13.93 -18.21 2.41
C ILE A 166 -13.10 -19.05 1.45
N SER A 167 -12.17 -18.41 0.73
CA SER A 167 -11.29 -19.05 -0.24
C SER A 167 -10.47 -20.17 0.39
N LYS A 168 -10.34 -21.27 -0.35
CA LYS A 168 -9.52 -22.42 0.02
C LYS A 168 -8.03 -22.07 0.07
N GLU A 169 -7.63 -21.01 -0.63
CA GLU A 169 -6.24 -20.51 -0.64
C GLU A 169 -5.79 -20.00 0.74
N ILE A 170 -6.73 -19.42 1.50
CA ILE A 170 -6.45 -18.85 2.83
C ILE A 170 -6.99 -19.72 3.97
N ALA A 171 -7.89 -20.66 3.66
CA ALA A 171 -8.47 -21.62 4.60
C ALA A 171 -8.63 -23.00 3.92
N PRO A 172 -7.52 -23.71 3.66
CA PRO A 172 -7.54 -25.01 2.96
C PRO A 172 -8.09 -26.14 3.83
N VAL A 173 -8.07 -25.96 5.15
CA VAL A 173 -8.61 -26.90 6.13
C VAL A 173 -9.58 -26.17 7.02
N CYS A 174 -10.68 -26.82 7.36
CA CYS A 174 -11.62 -26.37 8.38
C CYS A 174 -11.91 -27.48 9.38
N GLN A 175 -12.46 -27.11 10.53
CA GLN A 175 -12.81 -28.04 11.61
C GLN A 175 -14.30 -28.00 11.93
N ASN A 176 -14.85 -29.12 12.38
CA ASN A 176 -16.13 -29.19 13.08
C ASN A 176 -15.87 -29.67 14.50
N GLU A 177 -16.32 -28.87 15.47
CA GLU A 177 -16.24 -29.18 16.88
C GLU A 177 -17.48 -29.99 17.28
N SER A 178 -17.26 -31.07 18.02
CA SER A 178 -18.34 -31.91 18.55
C SER A 178 -18.20 -32.05 20.06
N HIS A 179 -19.28 -31.75 20.77
CA HIS A 179 -19.42 -32.02 22.20
C HIS A 179 -20.40 -33.18 22.36
N ALA A 180 -19.89 -34.38 22.60
CA ALA A 180 -20.73 -35.55 22.80
C ALA A 180 -21.48 -35.52 24.15
N ALA A 181 -20.94 -34.83 25.17
CA ALA A 181 -21.56 -34.58 26.48
C ALA A 181 -20.82 -33.48 27.26
N GLU A 182 -21.46 -32.90 28.28
CA GLU A 182 -20.79 -32.09 29.31
C GLU A 182 -19.69 -32.95 29.98
N ASN A 183 -18.43 -32.54 29.89
CA ASN A 183 -17.22 -33.23 30.37
C ASN A 183 -16.61 -34.32 29.46
N ALA A 184 -17.13 -34.53 28.23
CA ALA A 184 -16.43 -35.36 27.26
C ALA A 184 -15.19 -34.64 26.68
N PRO A 185 -14.14 -35.37 26.25
CA PRO A 185 -13.02 -34.77 25.53
C PRO A 185 -13.49 -34.02 24.28
N LEU A 186 -12.97 -32.80 24.10
CA LEU A 186 -13.16 -32.00 22.89
C LEU A 186 -12.69 -32.79 21.67
N THR A 187 -13.61 -33.08 20.75
CA THR A 187 -13.30 -33.82 19.52
C THR A 187 -13.48 -32.92 18.32
N TYR A 188 -12.42 -32.82 17.52
CA TYR A 188 -12.40 -32.06 16.27
C TYR A 188 -12.34 -33.01 15.08
N SER A 189 -13.26 -32.82 14.12
CA SER A 189 -13.18 -33.43 12.80
C SER A 189 -12.66 -32.41 11.80
N TYR A 190 -11.62 -32.75 11.05
CA TYR A 190 -11.02 -31.85 10.04
C TYR A 190 -11.46 -32.23 8.62
N ARG A 191 -11.74 -31.22 7.81
CA ARG A 191 -12.07 -31.37 6.40
C ARG A 191 -11.10 -30.55 5.55
N VAL A 192 -10.46 -31.21 4.60
CA VAL A 192 -9.71 -30.53 3.51
C VAL A 192 -10.72 -29.99 2.51
N ARG A 193 -10.57 -28.73 2.13
CA ARG A 193 -11.51 -28.01 1.27
C ARG A 193 -10.99 -27.92 -0.15
#